data_AF-A0A8H9FRM6-F1
#
_entry.id   AF-A0A8H9FRM6-F1
#
_cell.length_a   1.000
_cell.length_b   1.000
_cell.length_c   1.000
_cell.angle_alpha   90.00
_cell.angle_beta   90.00
_cell.angle_gamma   90.00
#
_symmetry.space_group_name_H-M   'P 1'
#
loop_
_entity.id
_entity.type
_entity.pdbx_description
1 polymer ?
#
loop_
_entity_poly.entity_id
_entity_poly.type
_entity_poly.pdbx_seq_one_letter_code
_entity_poly.pdbx_strand_id
1 'polypeptide(L)' 'MTNDDAMLAQWWNALSAEEQQEAFEAERTGQLTPHLQGSLMGAGMFGFTSEVKEKPEKVPRALHDFLKMRH' A
#
# COMPACT_ATOMS: atom_id res chain seq x y z
N MET A 1 13.62 7.59 -9.77
CA MET A 1 12.21 7.63 -9.32
C MET A 1 11.41 6.75 -10.25
N THR A 2 10.89 5.64 -9.75
CA THR A 2 9.98 4.76 -10.49
C THR A 2 8.58 5.37 -10.48
N ASN A 3 7.76 5.04 -11.48
CA ASN A 3 6.38 5.54 -11.57
C ASN A 3 5.57 5.18 -10.31
N ASP A 4 5.88 4.03 -9.69
CA ASP A 4 5.26 3.54 -8.46
C ASP A 4 5.47 4.48 -7.26
N ASP A 5 6.63 5.15 -7.15
CA ASP A 5 6.93 6.05 -6.03
C ASP A 5 6.06 7.32 -6.08
N ALA A 6 5.84 7.85 -7.29
CA ALA A 6 4.95 9.00 -7.50
C ALA A 6 3.48 8.64 -7.24
N MET A 7 3.06 7.43 -7.64
CA MET A 7 1.69 6.93 -7.38
C MET A 7 1.47 6.64 -5.89
N LEU A 8 2.44 6.05 -5.21
CA LEU A 8 2.42 5.86 -3.75
C LEU A 8 2.37 7.19 -3.00
N ALA A 9 3.14 8.18 -3.45
CA ALA A 9 3.08 9.53 -2.89
C ALA A 9 1.71 10.19 -3.09
N GLN A 10 1.10 10.08 -4.27
CA GLN A 10 -0.23 10.63 -4.52
C GLN A 10 -1.31 9.91 -3.70
N TRP A 11 -1.27 8.58 -3.66
CA TRP A 11 -2.14 7.76 -2.83
C TRP A 11 -2.02 8.15 -1.35
N TRP A 12 -0.80 8.24 -0.81
CA TRP A 12 -0.54 8.63 0.57
C TRP A 12 -1.11 10.01 0.92
N ASN A 13 -0.96 10.99 0.02
CA ASN A 13 -1.52 12.32 0.22
C ASN A 13 -3.06 12.35 0.13
N ALA A 14 -3.68 11.35 -0.51
CA ALA A 14 -5.13 11.21 -0.58
C ALA A 14 -5.71 10.48 0.65
N LEU A 15 -4.88 9.81 1.45
CA LEU A 15 -5.31 9.10 2.66
C LEU A 15 -5.63 10.07 3.81
N SER A 16 -6.71 9.76 4.51
CA SER A 16 -7.06 10.36 5.80
C SER A 16 -6.07 9.94 6.89
N ALA A 17 -6.02 10.65 8.02
CA ALA A 17 -5.16 10.30 9.13
C ALA A 17 -5.41 8.86 9.66
N GLU A 18 -6.67 8.44 9.70
CA GLU A 18 -7.07 7.07 10.07
C GLU A 18 -6.53 6.03 9.07
N GLU A 19 -6.61 6.31 7.77
CA GLU A 19 -6.15 5.41 6.72
C GLU A 19 -4.61 5.33 6.66
N GLN A 20 -3.92 6.43 6.97
CA GLN A 20 -2.46 6.43 7.13
C GLN A 20 -2.05 5.57 8.32
N GLN A 21 -2.80 5.61 9.41
CA GLN A 21 -2.57 4.76 10.57
C GLN A 21 -2.81 3.29 10.25
N GLU A 22 -3.91 2.96 9.54
CA GLU A 22 -4.12 1.62 9.01
C GLU A 22 -2.98 1.16 8.10
N ALA A 23 -2.43 2.05 7.24
CA ALA A 23 -1.31 1.71 6.37
C ALA A 23 -0.06 1.34 7.17
N PHE A 24 0.23 2.07 8.25
CA PHE A 24 1.32 1.74 9.15
C PHE A 24 1.08 0.44 9.91
N GLU A 25 -0.15 0.17 10.35
CA GLU A 25 -0.50 -1.11 10.97
C GLU A 25 -0.38 -2.27 9.98
N ALA A 26 -0.74 -2.04 8.72
CA ALA A 26 -0.55 -3.00 7.64
C ALA A 26 0.93 -3.30 7.41
N GLU A 27 1.79 -2.29 7.39
CA GLU A 27 3.25 -2.46 7.32
C GLU A 27 3.78 -3.28 8.49
N ARG A 28 3.39 -2.94 9.73
CA ARG A 28 3.81 -3.65 10.94
C ARG A 28 3.35 -5.09 10.99
N THR A 29 2.11 -5.36 10.56
CA THR A 29 1.51 -6.70 10.57
C THR A 29 1.86 -7.52 9.33
N GLY A 30 2.42 -6.86 8.30
CA GLY A 30 2.65 -7.42 6.98
C GLY A 30 1.38 -7.80 6.24
N GLN A 31 0.22 -7.28 6.65
CA GLN A 31 -1.10 -7.61 6.09
C GLN A 31 -1.82 -6.36 5.62
N LEU A 32 -2.23 -6.33 4.36
CA LEU A 32 -3.09 -5.28 3.83
C LEU A 32 -4.52 -5.45 4.34
N THR A 33 -5.14 -4.36 4.81
CA THR A 33 -6.59 -4.38 5.05
C THR A 33 -7.34 -4.30 3.72
N PRO A 34 -8.55 -4.89 3.62
CA PRO A 34 -9.39 -4.78 2.41
C PRO A 34 -9.67 -3.33 2.01
N HIS A 35 -9.76 -2.42 2.99
CA HIS A 35 -9.95 -0.99 2.79
C HIS A 35 -8.75 -0.35 2.08
N LEU A 36 -7.53 -0.57 2.59
CA LEU A 36 -6.29 -0.12 1.95
C LEU A 36 -6.11 -0.73 0.56
N GLN A 37 -6.43 -2.01 0.40
CA GLN A 37 -6.35 -2.68 -0.90
C GLN A 37 -7.26 -2.01 -1.93
N GLY A 38 -8.49 -1.65 -1.53
CA GLY A 38 -9.41 -0.87 -2.36
C GLY A 38 -8.87 0.51 -2.70
N SER A 39 -8.27 1.20 -1.73
CA SER A 39 -7.66 2.52 -1.91
C SER A 39 -6.47 2.48 -2.89
N LEU A 40 -5.60 1.48 -2.77
CA LEU A 40 -4.45 1.26 -3.67
C LEU A 40 -4.90 0.94 -5.10
N MET A 41 -5.93 0.11 -5.26
CA MET A 41 -6.53 -0.15 -6.57
C MET A 41 -7.15 1.11 -7.17
N GLY A 42 -7.83 1.93 -6.37
CA GLY A 42 -8.38 3.22 -6.78
C GLY A 42 -7.31 4.22 -7.24
N ALA A 43 -6.12 4.16 -6.64
CA ALA A 43 -4.96 4.95 -7.05
C ALA A 43 -4.26 4.45 -8.33
N GLY A 44 -4.77 3.37 -8.95
CA GLY A 44 -4.21 2.82 -10.18
C GLY A 44 -3.01 1.90 -9.95
N MET A 45 -2.76 1.43 -8.73
CA MET A 45 -1.69 0.47 -8.45
C MET A 45 -2.15 -0.98 -8.72
N PHE A 46 -2.43 -1.25 -9.99
CA PHE A 46 -2.84 -2.57 -10.51
C PHE A 46 -1.72 -3.62 -10.46
N GLY A 47 -0.45 -3.22 -10.25
CA GLY A 47 0.69 -4.12 -10.15
C GLY A 47 0.78 -4.91 -8.84
N PHE A 48 0.07 -4.49 -7.79
CA PHE A 48 0.17 -5.13 -6.47
C PHE A 48 -0.68 -6.39 -6.31
N THR A 49 -1.56 -6.69 -7.26
CA THR A 49 -2.49 -7.83 -7.20
C THR A 49 -2.11 -8.98 -8.16
N SER A 50 -1.11 -8.81 -9.03
CA SER A 50 -0.84 -9.74 -10.14
C SER A 50 -0.10 -11.05 -9.79
N GLU A 51 0.44 -11.21 -8.57
CA GLU A 51 1.16 -12.45 -8.19
C GLU A 51 0.41 -13.38 -7.23
N VAL A 52 -0.89 -13.13 -6.95
CA VAL A 52 -1.60 -13.91 -5.94
C VAL A 52 -2.45 -15.02 -6.55
N LYS A 53 -1.77 -16.06 -7.05
CA LYS A 53 -2.24 -17.43 -6.80
C LYS A 53 -1.56 -17.88 -5.49
N GLU A 54 -2.37 -18.09 -4.45
CA GLU A 54 -2.10 -18.98 -3.29
C GLU A 54 -1.52 -18.45 -1.96
N LYS A 55 -1.32 -17.15 -1.68
CA LYS A 55 -1.00 -16.70 -0.30
C LYS A 55 -1.68 -15.39 0.12
N PRO A 56 -2.20 -15.29 1.37
CA PRO A 56 -2.96 -14.15 1.83
C PRO A 56 -2.09 -12.88 1.88
N GLU A 57 -2.57 -11.85 1.19
CA GLU A 57 -2.58 -10.44 1.64
C GLU A 57 -1.27 -9.84 2.18
N LYS A 58 -0.10 -10.23 1.66
CA LYS A 58 1.16 -9.58 2.04
C LYS A 58 1.24 -8.16 1.49
N VAL A 59 1.63 -7.20 2.33
CA VAL A 59 1.95 -5.84 1.90
C VAL A 59 3.01 -5.90 0.79
N PRO A 60 2.75 -5.31 -0.39
CA PRO A 60 3.70 -5.29 -1.47
C PRO A 60 4.99 -4.60 -1.04
N ARG A 61 6.12 -5.11 -1.52
CA ARG A 61 7.42 -4.62 -1.08
C ARG A 61 7.62 -3.13 -1.34
N ALA A 62 7.14 -2.59 -2.46
CA ALA A 62 7.24 -1.16 -2.74
C ALA A 62 6.43 -0.30 -1.76
N LEU A 63 5.23 -0.76 -1.36
CA LEU A 63 4.42 -0.09 -0.34
C LEU A 63 5.11 -0.19 1.03
N HIS A 64 5.60 -1.37 1.39
CA HIS A 64 6.34 -1.58 2.63
C HIS A 64 7.59 -0.69 2.72
N ASP A 65 8.41 -0.62 1.66
CA ASP A 65 9.60 0.24 1.61
C ASP A 65 9.22 1.73 1.66
N PHE A 66 8.14 2.14 0.99
CA PHE A 66 7.64 3.52 1.03
C PHE A 66 7.17 3.95 2.43
N LEU A 67 6.41 3.09 3.11
CA LEU A 67 5.92 3.33 4.46
C LEU A 67 7.08 3.37 5.47
N LYS A 68 8.06 2.47 5.32
CA LYS A 68 9.26 2.42 6.16
C LYS A 68 10.15 3.66 6.04
N MET A 69 10.23 4.29 4.87
CA MET A 69 11.02 5.52 4.66
C MET A 69 10.37 6.77 5.26
N ARG A 70 9.06 6.75 5.56
CA ARG A 70 8.31 7.87 6.12
C ARG A 70 8.29 7.91 7.66
N HIS A 71 9.03 7.00 8.30
CA HIS A 71 9.05 6.79 9.75
C HIS A 71 10.39 7.13 10.40
#